data_AF-A0A448WWR0-F1
#
_entry.id   AF-A0A448WWR0-F1
#
_cell.length_a   1.000
_cell.length_b   1.000
_cell.length_c   1.000
_cell.angle_alpha   90.00
_cell.angle_beta   90.00
_cell.angle_gamma   90.00
#
_symmetry.space_group_name_H-M   'P 1'
#
loop_
_entity.id
_entity.type
_entity.pdbx_description
1 polymer ?
#
loop_
_entity_poly.entity_id
_entity_poly.type
_entity_poly.pdbx_seq_one_letter_code
_entity_poly.pdbx_strand_id
1 'polypeptide(L)'
;MPPPPPPPPPPPPQPPVPPPTTSPRMKEKSKNAARTRREKENTEFYELAKLLPLPSAITNQLDKASIIRLTTSYLKIRAIFPDGKSITLWFILTLA
;
A
#
# COMPACT_ATOMS: atom_id res chain seq x y z
N MET A 1 67.77 -32.49 10.52
CA MET A 1 66.72 -31.56 10.04
C MET A 1 66.71 -30.38 10.98
N PRO A 2 66.71 -29.12 10.50
CA PRO A 2 66.57 -27.97 11.38
C PRO A 2 65.21 -28.02 12.09
N PRO A 3 65.12 -27.56 13.35
CA PRO A 3 63.84 -27.45 14.03
C PRO A 3 62.92 -26.50 13.24
N PRO A 4 61.61 -26.76 13.21
CA PRO A 4 60.67 -25.83 12.60
C PRO A 4 60.78 -24.46 13.29
N PRO A 5 60.65 -23.35 12.54
CA PRO A 5 60.62 -22.04 13.14
C PRO A 5 59.46 -21.96 14.15
N PRO A 6 59.61 -21.18 15.24
CA PRO A 6 58.53 -20.98 16.18
C PRO A 6 57.31 -20.39 15.45
N PRO A 7 56.08 -20.75 15.87
CA PRO A 7 54.88 -20.15 15.30
C PRO A 7 54.93 -18.62 15.49
N PRO A 8 54.41 -17.84 14.53
CA PRO A 8 54.31 -16.40 14.69
C PRO A 8 53.48 -16.08 15.95
N PRO A 9 53.78 -14.97 16.65
CA PRO A 9 52.96 -14.54 17.76
C PRO A 9 51.51 -14.39 17.30
N PRO A 10 50.52 -14.68 18.17
CA PRO A 10 49.13 -14.44 17.84
C PRO A 10 48.96 -12.96 17.47
N PRO A 11 48.15 -12.64 16.45
CA PRO A 11 47.86 -11.25 16.14
C PRO A 11 47.31 -10.56 17.40
N PRO A 12 47.67 -9.30 17.66
CA PRO A 12 47.09 -8.56 18.76
C PRO A 12 45.55 -8.63 18.67
N PRO A 13 44.83 -8.61 19.80
CA PRO A 13 43.37 -8.63 19.80
C PRO A 13 42.86 -7.58 18.81
N GLN A 14 42.30 -8.04 17.70
CA GLN A 14 41.71 -7.12 16.75
C GLN A 14 40.51 -6.49 17.48
N PRO A 15 40.35 -5.14 17.43
CA PRO A 15 39.12 -4.53 17.92
C PRO A 15 37.92 -5.23 17.26
N PRO A 16 36.76 -5.30 17.95
CA PRO A 16 35.59 -6.00 17.42
C PRO A 16 35.35 -5.59 15.97
N VAL A 17 35.39 -6.55 15.05
CA VAL A 17 35.08 -6.31 13.64
C VAL A 17 33.70 -5.65 13.61
N PRO A 18 33.57 -4.41 13.11
CA PRO A 18 32.27 -3.77 13.05
C PRO A 18 31.34 -4.65 12.21
N PRO A 19 30.07 -4.80 12.60
CA PRO A 19 29.12 -5.60 11.83
C PRO A 19 29.11 -5.10 10.38
N PRO A 20 28.87 -5.98 9.39
CA PRO A 20 28.80 -5.57 8.00
C PRO A 20 27.84 -4.38 7.88
N THR A 21 28.38 -3.21 7.52
CA THR A 21 27.62 -1.99 7.30
C THR A 21 26.76 -2.18 6.05
N THR A 22 25.64 -2.88 6.21
CA THR A 22 24.53 -2.76 5.28
C THR A 22 24.08 -1.30 5.39
N SER A 23 24.52 -0.49 4.42
CA SER A 23 24.23 0.94 4.37
C SER A 23 22.72 1.16 4.56
N PRO A 24 22.26 1.92 5.59
CA PRO A 24 20.84 2.13 5.85
C PRO A 24 20.12 2.79 4.65
N ARG A 25 20.89 3.48 3.80
CA ARG A 25 20.43 4.20 2.61
C ARG A 25 19.85 3.33 1.50
N MET A 26 20.09 2.02 1.48
CA MET A 26 19.52 1.10 0.48
C MET A 26 18.28 0.35 0.99
N LYS A 27 18.05 0.27 2.31
CA LYS A 27 16.83 -0.36 2.90
C LYS A 27 15.63 0.58 2.94
N GLU A 28 15.85 1.90 2.87
CA GLU A 28 14.79 2.91 2.95
C GLU A 28 14.04 3.13 1.63
N LYS A 29 14.72 2.96 0.49
CA LYS A 29 14.13 3.16 -0.85
C LYS A 29 13.04 2.13 -1.19
N SER A 30 13.20 0.87 -0.76
CA SER A 30 12.19 -0.18 -1.00
C SER A 30 10.98 -0.06 -0.06
N LYS A 31 11.20 0.32 1.20
CA LYS A 31 10.14 0.53 2.20
C LYS A 31 9.23 1.70 1.83
N ASN A 32 9.82 2.77 1.29
CA ASN A 32 9.07 3.93 0.81
C ASN A 32 8.31 3.61 -0.49
N ALA A 33 8.86 2.80 -1.39
CA ALA A 33 8.18 2.42 -2.64
C ALA A 33 6.84 1.68 -2.41
N ALA A 34 6.83 0.70 -1.49
CA ALA A 34 5.60 -0.02 -1.15
C ALA A 34 4.55 0.90 -0.48
N ARG A 35 5.01 1.82 0.38
CA ARG A 35 4.14 2.80 1.04
C ARG A 35 3.55 3.80 0.05
N THR A 36 4.38 4.40 -0.80
CA THR A 36 3.96 5.34 -1.85
C THR A 36 2.95 4.68 -2.80
N ARG A 37 3.13 3.38 -3.13
CA ARG A 37 2.15 2.64 -3.93
C ARG A 37 0.80 2.52 -3.22
N ARG A 38 0.78 2.17 -1.92
CA ARG A 38 -0.44 2.06 -1.12
C ARG A 38 -1.14 3.42 -0.94
N GLU A 39 -0.38 4.48 -0.66
CA GLU A 39 -0.90 5.84 -0.54
C GLU A 39 -1.48 6.34 -1.86
N LYS A 40 -0.79 6.13 -2.99
CA LYS A 40 -1.30 6.50 -4.31
C LYS A 40 -2.63 5.81 -4.62
N GLU A 41 -2.69 4.50 -4.43
CA GLU A 41 -3.93 3.74 -4.63
C GLU A 41 -5.04 4.28 -3.71
N ASN A 42 -4.75 4.54 -2.44
CA ASN A 42 -5.74 5.09 -1.50
C ASN A 42 -6.28 6.44 -1.95
N THR A 43 -5.42 7.33 -2.43
CA THR A 43 -5.82 8.62 -2.99
C THR A 43 -6.73 8.43 -4.21
N GLU A 44 -6.36 7.56 -5.14
CA GLU A 44 -7.19 7.26 -6.33
C GLU A 44 -8.58 6.73 -5.93
N PHE A 45 -8.67 5.88 -4.91
CA PHE A 45 -9.96 5.41 -4.36
C PHE A 45 -10.81 6.54 -3.79
N TYR A 46 -10.23 7.46 -3.02
CA TYR A 46 -10.97 8.59 -2.47
C TYR A 46 -11.40 9.57 -3.55
N GLU A 47 -10.57 9.84 -4.55
CA GLU A 47 -10.95 10.65 -5.71
C GLU A 47 -12.11 10.00 -6.47
N LEU A 48 -12.09 8.68 -6.67
CA LEU A 48 -13.19 7.95 -7.27
C LEU A 48 -14.49 8.10 -6.45
N ALA A 49 -14.41 8.04 -5.13
CA ALA A 49 -15.56 8.22 -4.24
C ALA A 49 -16.18 9.62 -4.37
N LYS A 50 -15.36 10.66 -4.55
CA LYS A 50 -15.82 12.05 -4.75
C LYS A 50 -16.56 12.27 -6.08
N LEU A 51 -16.30 11.44 -7.09
CA LEU A 51 -16.97 11.52 -8.38
C LEU A 51 -18.37 10.88 -8.35
N LEU A 52 -18.70 10.10 -7.32
CA LEU A 52 -20.04 9.58 -7.14
C LEU A 52 -20.99 10.73 -6.79
N PRO A 53 -22.26 10.70 -7.26
CA PRO A 53 -23.26 11.71 -6.93
C PRO A 53 -23.80 11.49 -5.50
N LEU A 54 -22.91 11.49 -4.51
CA LEU A 54 -23.19 11.30 -3.10
C LEU A 54 -22.62 12.46 -2.28
N PRO A 55 -23.26 12.85 -1.17
CA PRO A 55 -22.72 13.85 -0.26
C PRO A 55 -21.33 13.46 0.27
N SER A 56 -20.41 14.44 0.35
CA SER A 56 -19.02 14.21 0.83
C SER A 56 -18.95 13.60 2.24
N ALA A 57 -19.93 13.91 3.08
CA ALA A 57 -20.06 13.32 4.43
C ALA A 57 -20.16 11.79 4.40
N ILE A 58 -20.73 11.22 3.34
CA ILE A 58 -20.91 9.78 3.14
C ILE A 58 -19.68 9.21 2.42
N THR A 59 -19.20 9.86 1.35
CA THR A 59 -18.08 9.35 0.55
C THR A 59 -16.78 9.25 1.32
N ASN A 60 -16.56 10.10 2.33
CA ASN A 60 -15.38 10.05 3.20
C ASN A 60 -15.38 8.86 4.17
N GLN A 61 -16.53 8.25 4.43
CA GLN A 61 -16.66 7.12 5.35
C GLN A 61 -16.72 5.77 4.62
N LEU A 62 -16.73 5.78 3.28
CA LEU A 62 -16.79 4.55 2.49
C LEU A 62 -15.48 3.78 2.57
N ASP A 63 -15.59 2.48 2.82
CA ASP A 63 -14.49 1.54 2.63
C ASP A 63 -14.22 1.31 1.13
N LYS A 64 -13.02 0.81 0.81
CA LYS A 64 -12.58 0.56 -0.58
C LYS A 64 -13.53 -0.36 -1.36
N ALA A 65 -14.11 -1.39 -0.73
CA ALA A 65 -14.98 -2.33 -1.41
C ALA A 65 -16.32 -1.68 -1.75
N SER A 66 -16.88 -0.92 -0.81
CA SER A 66 -18.06 -0.11 -1.02
C SER A 66 -17.85 0.88 -2.16
N ILE A 67 -16.73 1.62 -2.20
CA ILE A 67 -16.43 2.55 -3.32
C ILE A 67 -16.50 1.84 -4.69
N ILE A 68 -15.90 0.66 -4.84
CA ILE A 68 -15.96 -0.12 -6.09
C ILE A 68 -17.39 -0.54 -6.43
N ARG A 69 -18.12 -1.08 -5.45
CA ARG A 69 -19.48 -1.57 -5.64
C ARG A 69 -20.41 -0.43 -6.07
N LEU A 70 -20.33 0.72 -5.39
CA LEU A 70 -21.16 1.88 -5.70
C LEU A 70 -20.81 2.48 -7.07
N THR A 71 -19.53 2.59 -7.40
CA THR A 71 -19.07 3.06 -8.71
C THR A 71 -19.54 2.15 -9.83
N THR A 72 -19.36 0.84 -9.66
CA THR A 72 -19.75 -0.14 -10.68
C THR A 72 -21.26 -0.13 -10.90
N SER A 73 -22.05 -0.09 -9.82
CA SER A 73 -23.51 0.01 -9.90
C SER A 73 -23.95 1.34 -10.54
N TYR A 74 -23.31 2.46 -10.19
CA TYR A 74 -23.59 3.76 -10.78
C TYR A 74 -23.37 3.77 -12.29
N LEU A 75 -22.26 3.21 -12.78
CA LEU A 75 -21.97 3.11 -14.21
C LEU A 75 -22.96 2.21 -14.95
N LYS A 76 -23.31 1.05 -14.38
CA LYS A 76 -24.32 0.14 -14.95
C LYS A 76 -25.69 0.80 -15.06
N ILE A 77 -26.10 1.54 -14.03
CA ILE A 77 -27.38 2.24 -14.03
C ILE A 77 -27.37 3.39 -15.03
N ARG A 78 -26.29 4.17 -15.14
CA ARG A 78 -26.17 5.18 -16.21
C ARG A 78 -26.31 4.61 -17.61
N ALA A 79 -25.89 3.36 -17.82
CA ALA A 79 -26.02 2.68 -19.10
C ALA A 79 -27.44 2.13 -19.36
N ILE A 80 -28.17 1.72 -18.30
CA ILE A 80 -29.47 1.04 -18.43
C ILE A 80 -30.66 2.01 -18.23
N PHE A 81 -30.52 3.00 -17.35
CA PHE A 81 -31.55 3.96 -16.96
C PHE A 81 -30.97 5.38 -16.88
N PRO A 82 -31.08 6.18 -17.96
CA PRO A 82 -30.64 7.59 -17.93
C PRO A 82 -31.43 8.46 -16.93
N ASP A 83 -32.62 8.03 -16.49
CA ASP A 83 -33.55 8.82 -15.66
C ASP A 83 -33.45 8.62 -14.13
N GLY A 84 -32.46 7.85 -13.62
CA GLY A 84 -32.00 7.94 -12.22
C GLY A 84 -32.93 7.47 -11.08
N LYS A 85 -34.12 6.91 -11.35
CA LYS A 85 -35.15 6.63 -10.31
C LYS A 85 -34.96 5.36 -9.46
N SER A 86 -33.95 4.53 -9.72
CA SER A 86 -33.79 3.21 -9.07
C SER A 86 -32.56 3.09 -8.14
N ILE A 87 -31.96 4.21 -7.73
CA ILE A 87 -30.73 4.22 -6.93
C ILE A 87 -30.96 3.68 -5.50
N THR A 88 -32.06 4.03 -4.84
CA THR A 88 -32.28 3.66 -3.43
C THR A 88 -32.63 2.19 -3.25
N LEU A 89 -33.39 1.60 -4.18
CA LEU A 89 -33.89 0.22 -4.03
C LEU A 89 -32.83 -0.83 -4.37
N TRP A 90 -31.95 -0.56 -5.35
CA TRP A 90 -30.86 -1.44 -5.73
C TRP A 90 -29.73 -1.49 -4.69
N PHE A 91 -29.46 -0.35 -4.04
CA PHE A 91 -28.51 -0.27 -2.93
C PHE A 91 -28.96 -1.13 -1.74
N ILE A 92 -30.23 -1.06 -1.37
CA ILE A 92 -30.82 -1.83 -0.26
C ILE A 92 -30.81 -3.34 -0.57
N LEU A 93 -31.17 -3.75 -1.80
CA LEU A 93 -31.25 -5.17 -2.16
C LEU A 93 -29.90 -5.90 -2.24
N THR A 94 -28.79 -5.17 -2.44
CA THR A 94 -27.47 -5.78 -2.61
C THR A 94 -26.61 -5.66 -1.33
N LEU A 95 -26.99 -4.83 -0.36
CA LEU A 95 -26.28 -4.62 0.90
C LEU A 95 -26.88 -5.37 2.10
N ALA A 96 -27.98 -6.11 1.89
CA ALA A 96 -28.56 -7.06 2.86
C ALA A 96 -28.00 -8.48 2.68
#